data_AF-A0A537Q4J8-F1
#
_entry.id   AF-A0A537Q4J8-F1
#
_cell.length_a   1.000
_cell.length_b   1.000
_cell.length_c   1.000
_cell.angle_alpha   90.00
_cell.angle_beta   90.00
_cell.angle_gamma   90.00
#
_symmetry.space_group_name_H-M   'P 1'
#
loop_
_entity.id
_entity.type
_entity.pdbx_description
1 polymer ?
#
loop_
_entity_poly.entity_id
_entity_poly.type
_entity_poly.pdbx_seq_one_letter_code
_entity_poly.pdbx_strand_id
1 'polypeptide(L)'
;MLGTNPIAIAVPSSRGPIVLDIGTSAYMMTEVMLRERLGELLREGVAIGPDGEPTRVPALARRGALLPFGGYKGFGLALMIQAPGLLAGSDSEQESDSGYLFIALRPDLVGTADVFNRRVTQLIERIKTTPRQPGIDEIRIPSERAFRSRERALREGLSVDRLVFDALVPRMIAKSSSMGKTITMSAVLMVLHSPSMSRGSFLDLGA
;
A
#
# COMPACT_ATOMS: atom_id res chain seq x y z
N MET A 1 4.22 -17.22 11.95
CA MET A 1 4.42 -18.38 11.04
C MET A 1 4.38 -17.95 9.58
N LEU A 2 3.31 -17.34 9.07
CA LEU A 2 3.31 -16.73 7.73
C LEU A 2 3.44 -15.21 7.81
N GLY A 3 4.24 -14.62 6.91
CA GLY A 3 4.33 -13.18 6.74
C GLY A 3 3.11 -12.60 6.00
N THR A 4 3.18 -11.29 5.71
CA THR A 4 2.15 -10.63 4.86
C THR A 4 2.23 -11.06 3.40
N ASN A 5 3.30 -11.75 2.99
CA ASN A 5 3.52 -12.43 1.71
C ASN A 5 2.90 -11.68 0.53
N PRO A 6 3.39 -10.45 0.25
CA PRO A 6 2.76 -9.56 -0.70
C PRO A 6 2.84 -10.11 -2.13
N ILE A 7 1.85 -9.75 -2.94
CA ILE A 7 1.77 -10.11 -4.36
C ILE A 7 1.53 -8.85 -5.17
N ALA A 8 2.41 -8.64 -6.14
CA ALA A 8 2.23 -7.63 -7.16
C ALA A 8 2.05 -8.28 -8.54
N ILE A 9 1.03 -7.85 -9.28
CA ILE A 9 0.76 -8.28 -10.65
C ILE A 9 0.57 -7.05 -11.51
N ALA A 10 1.38 -6.93 -12.57
CA ALA A 10 1.27 -5.86 -13.54
C ALA A 10 0.87 -6.42 -14.92
N VAL A 11 -0.11 -5.79 -15.55
CA VAL A 11 -0.61 -6.16 -16.88
C VAL A 11 -0.59 -4.93 -17.79
N PRO A 12 0.08 -4.97 -18.96
CA PRO A 12 0.10 -3.83 -19.87
C PRO A 12 -1.26 -3.59 -20.54
N SER A 13 -1.55 -2.33 -20.86
CA SER A 13 -2.70 -1.93 -21.67
C SER A 13 -2.33 -0.71 -22.53
N SER A 14 -3.17 -0.34 -23.48
CA SER A 14 -2.98 0.86 -24.32
C SER A 14 -3.10 2.17 -23.53
N ARG A 15 -3.63 2.13 -22.31
CA ARG A 15 -3.79 3.31 -21.42
C ARG A 15 -2.73 3.38 -20.30
N GLY A 16 -1.74 2.49 -20.33
CA GLY A 16 -0.80 2.27 -19.23
C GLY A 16 -1.08 0.94 -18.51
N PRO A 17 -0.19 0.52 -17.60
CA PRO A 17 -0.34 -0.77 -16.93
C PRO A 17 -1.46 -0.74 -15.89
N ILE A 18 -2.12 -1.88 -15.68
CA ILE A 18 -2.87 -2.15 -14.45
C ILE A 18 -1.88 -2.78 -13.48
N VAL A 19 -1.79 -2.26 -12.25
CA VAL A 19 -0.97 -2.86 -11.19
C VAL A 19 -1.85 -3.19 -9.98
N LEU A 20 -1.87 -4.47 -9.62
CA LEU A 20 -2.33 -4.93 -8.32
C LEU A 20 -1.11 -5.05 -7.41
N ASP A 21 -1.21 -4.54 -6.20
CA ASP A 21 -0.21 -4.68 -5.13
C ASP A 21 -0.96 -4.84 -3.80
N ILE A 22 -0.88 -6.03 -3.21
CA ILE A 22 -1.63 -6.40 -2.02
C ILE A 22 -0.77 -7.23 -1.06
N GLY A 23 -0.99 -7.04 0.24
CA GLY A 23 -0.63 -8.03 1.25
C GLY A 23 -1.69 -9.13 1.32
N THR A 24 -1.29 -10.31 1.77
CA THR A 24 -2.20 -11.43 2.05
C THR A 24 -2.82 -11.38 3.45
N SER A 25 -2.31 -10.49 4.31
CA SER A 25 -2.91 -10.16 5.60
C SER A 25 -4.03 -9.13 5.46
N ALA A 26 -5.02 -9.17 6.37
CA ALA A 26 -6.09 -8.18 6.40
C ALA A 26 -5.56 -6.77 6.67
N TYR A 27 -4.55 -6.65 7.54
CA TYR A 27 -3.84 -5.42 7.88
C TYR A 27 -2.33 -5.58 7.62
N MET A 28 -1.63 -4.48 7.38
CA MET A 28 -0.17 -4.44 7.39
C MET A 28 0.34 -4.20 8.82
N MET A 29 1.53 -4.69 9.17
CA MET A 29 2.10 -4.45 10.50
C MET A 29 2.33 -2.95 10.77
N THR A 30 2.67 -2.17 9.74
CA THR A 30 2.78 -0.69 9.82
C THR A 30 1.47 -0.03 10.25
N GLU A 31 0.34 -0.56 9.77
CA GLU A 31 -1.01 -0.06 10.07
C GLU A 31 -1.42 -0.40 11.53
N VAL A 32 -0.96 -1.53 12.06
CA VAL A 32 -1.11 -1.89 13.49
C VAL A 32 -0.31 -0.92 14.36
N MET A 33 0.95 -0.67 14.01
CA MET A 33 1.82 0.27 14.73
C MET A 33 1.27 1.70 14.70
N LEU A 34 0.67 2.13 13.58
CA LEU A 34 0.02 3.42 13.49
C LEU A 34 -1.15 3.53 14.47
N ARG A 35 -2.05 2.53 14.48
CA ARG A 35 -3.19 2.50 15.41
C ARG A 35 -2.77 2.46 16.87
N GLU A 36 -1.72 1.70 17.19
CA GLU A 36 -1.14 1.71 18.53
C GLU A 36 -0.71 3.12 18.96
N ARG A 37 -0.03 3.87 18.07
CA ARG A 37 0.40 5.26 18.34
C ARG A 37 -0.78 6.22 18.49
N LEU A 38 -1.85 5.99 17.72
CA LEU A 38 -3.06 6.82 17.77
C LEU A 38 -4.01 6.41 18.92
N GLY A 39 -3.72 5.33 19.65
CA GLY A 39 -4.62 4.78 20.67
C GLY A 39 -5.91 4.19 20.10
N GLU A 40 -5.91 3.80 18.82
CA GLU A 40 -7.08 3.29 18.10
C GLU A 40 -7.13 1.76 18.13
N LEU A 41 -8.34 1.20 18.22
CA LEU A 41 -8.55 -0.24 18.09
C LEU A 41 -8.46 -0.70 16.63
N LEU A 42 -8.00 -1.94 16.42
CA LEU A 42 -8.08 -2.62 15.14
C LEU A 42 -9.55 -2.92 14.78
N ARG A 43 -9.80 -3.17 13.49
CA ARG A 43 -11.09 -3.75 13.06
C ARG A 43 -11.25 -5.16 13.62
N GLU A 44 -12.48 -5.58 13.78
CA GLU A 44 -12.78 -6.95 14.19
C GLU A 44 -12.35 -7.97 13.13
N GLY A 45 -11.92 -9.15 13.56
CA GLY A 45 -11.54 -10.25 12.66
C GLY A 45 -10.20 -10.07 11.93
N VAL A 46 -9.34 -9.13 12.35
CA VAL A 46 -8.04 -8.88 11.68
C VAL A 46 -6.83 -9.45 12.42
N ALA A 47 -6.97 -9.81 13.70
CA ALA A 47 -5.86 -10.25 14.51
C ALA A 47 -6.28 -11.20 15.64
N ILE A 48 -5.33 -12.00 16.09
CA ILE A 48 -5.39 -12.82 17.31
C ILE A 48 -4.25 -12.43 18.25
N GLY A 49 -4.47 -12.59 19.55
CA GLY A 49 -3.48 -12.39 20.60
C GLY A 49 -2.50 -13.55 20.72
N PRO A 50 -1.53 -13.46 21.64
CA PRO A 50 -0.56 -14.52 21.91
C PRO A 50 -1.20 -15.79 22.50
N ASP A 51 -2.39 -15.68 23.06
CA ASP A 51 -3.23 -16.77 23.57
C ASP A 51 -4.05 -17.46 22.46
N GLY A 52 -4.02 -16.94 21.23
CA GLY A 52 -4.81 -17.43 20.11
C GLY A 52 -6.22 -16.84 20.04
N GLU A 53 -6.63 -16.02 21.01
CA GLU A 53 -7.97 -15.42 21.04
C GLU A 53 -8.05 -14.19 20.13
N PRO A 54 -9.21 -13.93 19.49
CA PRO A 54 -9.41 -12.73 18.69
C PRO A 54 -9.10 -11.45 19.48
N THR A 55 -8.36 -10.54 18.88
CA THR A 55 -8.01 -9.27 19.54
C THR A 55 -8.16 -8.07 18.61
N ARG A 56 -8.55 -6.95 19.21
CA ARG A 56 -8.59 -5.64 18.56
C ARG A 56 -7.53 -4.69 19.13
N VAL A 57 -6.78 -5.12 20.13
CA VAL A 57 -5.76 -4.30 20.81
C VAL A 57 -4.45 -4.42 20.03
N PRO A 58 -3.91 -3.32 19.46
CA PRO A 58 -2.69 -3.37 18.65
C PRO A 58 -1.50 -4.03 19.36
N ALA A 59 -1.28 -3.71 20.65
CA ALA A 59 -0.20 -4.29 21.46
C ALA A 59 -0.35 -5.81 21.70
N LEU A 60 -1.57 -6.35 21.69
CA LEU A 60 -1.79 -7.81 21.73
C LEU A 60 -1.58 -8.41 20.35
N ALA A 61 -2.11 -7.79 19.29
CA ALA A 61 -1.95 -8.26 17.91
C ALA A 61 -0.48 -8.38 17.49
N ARG A 62 0.38 -7.45 17.93
CA ARG A 62 1.83 -7.50 17.68
C ARG A 62 2.55 -8.70 18.30
N ARG A 63 1.99 -9.23 19.39
CA ARG A 63 2.51 -10.41 20.09
C ARG A 63 1.83 -11.71 19.66
N GLY A 64 0.72 -11.60 18.93
CA GLY A 64 0.04 -12.72 18.29
C GLY A 64 0.27 -12.72 16.78
N ALA A 65 -0.82 -12.72 16.01
CA ALA A 65 -0.75 -12.78 14.55
C ALA A 65 -1.84 -11.93 13.88
N LEU A 66 -1.54 -11.45 12.67
CA LEU A 66 -2.52 -10.86 11.78
C LEU A 66 -3.20 -11.96 10.95
N LEU A 67 -4.51 -11.86 10.84
CA LEU A 67 -5.31 -12.82 10.07
C LEU A 67 -5.26 -12.48 8.57
N PRO A 68 -5.26 -13.50 7.68
CA PRO A 68 -5.30 -13.29 6.25
C PRO A 68 -6.58 -12.60 5.77
N PHE A 69 -6.51 -11.83 4.68
CA PHE A 69 -7.71 -11.27 4.08
C PHE A 69 -8.60 -12.40 3.52
N GLY A 70 -9.92 -12.27 3.64
CA GLY A 70 -10.84 -13.28 3.08
C GLY A 70 -10.68 -14.68 3.69
N GLY A 71 -10.12 -14.79 4.92
CA GLY A 71 -10.03 -16.03 5.68
C GLY A 71 -9.17 -17.09 4.99
N TYR A 72 -9.71 -18.31 4.84
CA TYR A 72 -8.98 -19.46 4.29
C TYR A 72 -8.43 -19.22 2.87
N LYS A 73 -9.05 -18.32 2.08
CA LYS A 73 -8.56 -17.97 0.73
C LYS A 73 -7.28 -17.14 0.80
N GLY A 74 -7.22 -16.13 1.66
CA GLY A 74 -5.99 -15.37 1.88
C GLY A 74 -4.91 -16.22 2.53
N PHE A 75 -5.28 -17.13 3.44
CA PHE A 75 -4.34 -18.10 4.01
C PHE A 75 -3.71 -18.97 2.92
N GLY A 76 -4.53 -19.59 2.07
CA GLY A 76 -4.03 -20.41 0.96
C GLY A 76 -3.12 -19.61 0.03
N LEU A 77 -3.48 -18.36 -0.27
CA LEU A 77 -2.67 -17.47 -1.09
C LEU A 77 -1.33 -17.13 -0.41
N ALA A 78 -1.33 -16.77 0.87
CA ALA A 78 -0.13 -16.48 1.65
C ALA A 78 0.84 -17.68 1.65
N LEU A 79 0.30 -18.89 1.84
CA LEU A 79 1.08 -20.11 1.85
C LEU A 79 1.72 -20.40 0.49
N MET A 80 0.97 -20.24 -0.60
CA MET A 80 1.47 -20.45 -1.96
C MET A 80 2.57 -19.47 -2.35
N ILE A 81 2.57 -18.26 -1.78
CA ILE A 81 3.65 -17.27 -1.99
C ILE A 81 4.86 -17.55 -1.09
N GLN A 82 4.65 -18.08 0.13
CA GLN A 82 5.76 -18.47 1.01
C GLN A 82 6.58 -19.62 0.40
N ALA A 83 5.90 -20.60 -0.20
CA ALA A 83 6.53 -21.87 -0.58
C ALA A 83 7.74 -21.72 -1.53
N PRO A 84 7.68 -20.91 -2.61
CA PRO A 84 8.87 -20.65 -3.43
C PRO A 84 10.00 -19.94 -2.69
N GLY A 85 9.69 -19.14 -1.66
CA GLY A 85 10.69 -18.49 -0.82
C GLY A 85 11.59 -19.49 -0.09
N LEU A 86 11.09 -20.69 0.23
CA LEU A 86 11.90 -21.75 0.82
C LEU A 86 13.05 -22.20 -0.08
N LEU A 87 12.91 -22.09 -1.41
CA LEU A 87 14.01 -22.35 -2.35
C LEU A 87 15.11 -21.28 -2.27
N ALA A 88 14.77 -20.08 -1.82
CA ALA A 88 15.67 -18.95 -1.64
C ALA A 88 16.22 -18.85 -0.21
N GLY A 89 15.99 -19.86 0.64
CA GLY A 89 16.44 -19.85 2.03
C GLY A 89 15.60 -18.97 2.96
N SER A 90 14.42 -18.50 2.53
CA SER A 90 13.50 -17.76 3.41
C SER A 90 12.68 -18.73 4.26
N ASP A 91 13.37 -19.52 5.07
CA ASP A 91 12.74 -20.26 6.15
C ASP A 91 12.33 -19.27 7.24
N SER A 92 11.15 -19.48 7.83
CA SER A 92 10.50 -18.53 8.74
C SER A 92 11.23 -18.33 10.09
N GLU A 93 12.46 -18.83 10.21
CA GLU A 93 13.24 -18.86 11.45
C GLU A 93 14.27 -17.74 11.55
N GLN A 94 14.70 -17.16 10.43
CA GLN A 94 15.64 -16.03 10.39
C GLN A 94 14.96 -14.79 9.80
N GLU A 95 14.81 -13.74 10.60
CA GLU A 95 14.19 -12.46 10.20
C GLU A 95 14.94 -11.74 9.05
N SER A 96 16.13 -12.21 8.65
CA SER A 96 17.02 -11.54 7.69
C SER A 96 16.91 -12.04 6.24
N ASP A 97 16.38 -13.24 5.99
CA ASP A 97 16.47 -13.86 4.68
C ASP A 97 15.11 -13.81 3.98
N SER A 98 14.93 -12.80 3.13
CA SER A 98 13.71 -12.61 2.33
C SER A 98 13.88 -13.22 0.94
N GLY A 99 13.02 -14.17 0.59
CA GLY A 99 12.93 -14.75 -0.74
C GLY A 99 12.00 -13.92 -1.63
N TYR A 100 12.40 -13.67 -2.87
CA TYR A 100 11.58 -12.97 -3.86
C TYR A 100 11.40 -13.84 -5.10
N LEU A 101 10.15 -13.95 -5.57
CA LEU A 101 9.82 -14.61 -6.83
C LEU A 101 9.40 -13.55 -7.86
N PHE A 102 10.06 -13.55 -9.01
CA PHE A 102 9.70 -12.72 -10.15
C PHE A 102 9.29 -13.59 -11.32
N ILE A 103 8.12 -13.32 -11.88
CA ILE A 103 7.59 -14.00 -13.07
C ILE A 103 7.33 -12.95 -14.13
N ALA A 104 7.97 -13.09 -15.29
CA ALA A 104 7.75 -12.22 -16.45
C ALA A 104 7.23 -13.06 -17.62
N LEU A 105 6.03 -12.72 -18.09
CA LEU A 105 5.40 -13.37 -19.24
C LEU A 105 5.34 -12.39 -20.41
N ARG A 106 5.86 -12.82 -21.55
CA ARG A 106 5.84 -12.05 -22.78
C ARG A 106 4.46 -12.18 -23.47
N PRO A 107 3.73 -11.06 -23.70
CA PRO A 107 2.40 -11.13 -24.32
C PRO A 107 2.40 -11.67 -25.75
N ASP A 108 3.52 -11.54 -26.46
CA ASP A 108 3.69 -11.94 -27.85
C ASP A 108 4.00 -13.45 -28.03
N LEU A 109 4.00 -14.23 -26.94
CA LEU A 109 4.17 -15.69 -27.01
C LEU A 109 2.93 -16.42 -27.56
N VAL A 110 1.74 -15.82 -27.45
CA VAL A 110 0.45 -16.44 -27.84
C VAL A 110 -0.31 -15.57 -28.86
N GLY A 111 0.23 -14.42 -29.24
CA GLY A 111 -0.40 -13.46 -30.15
C GLY A 111 0.49 -12.23 -30.39
N THR A 112 -0.10 -11.06 -30.66
CA THR A 112 0.67 -9.80 -30.71
C THR A 112 0.43 -8.97 -29.47
N ALA A 113 1.47 -8.27 -29.01
CA ALA A 113 1.40 -7.38 -27.85
C ALA A 113 0.32 -6.30 -28.01
N ASP A 114 0.15 -5.76 -29.22
CA ASP A 114 -0.86 -4.73 -29.50
C ASP A 114 -2.30 -5.26 -29.35
N VAL A 115 -2.56 -6.48 -29.82
CA VAL A 115 -3.88 -7.12 -29.66
C VAL A 115 -4.16 -7.37 -28.18
N PHE A 116 -3.17 -7.85 -27.43
CA PHE A 116 -3.29 -8.05 -25.99
C PHE A 116 -3.61 -6.73 -25.27
N ASN A 117 -2.81 -5.69 -25.50
CA ASN A 117 -2.97 -4.36 -24.88
C ASN A 117 -4.35 -3.75 -25.16
N ARG A 118 -4.84 -3.88 -26.40
CA ARG A 118 -6.20 -3.43 -26.77
C ARG A 118 -7.29 -4.23 -26.05
N ARG A 119 -7.15 -5.55 -25.94
CA ARG A 119 -8.13 -6.40 -25.23
C ARG A 119 -8.19 -6.10 -23.74
N VAL A 120 -7.04 -5.88 -23.09
CA VAL A 120 -6.98 -5.43 -21.69
C VAL A 120 -7.67 -4.07 -21.54
N THR A 121 -7.41 -3.14 -22.45
CA THR A 121 -8.09 -1.82 -22.46
C THR A 121 -9.61 -1.97 -22.60
N GLN A 122 -10.09 -2.81 -23.52
CA GLN A 122 -11.52 -3.07 -23.69
C GLN A 122 -12.16 -3.74 -22.47
N LEU A 123 -11.42 -4.58 -21.73
CA LEU A 123 -11.88 -5.14 -20.46
C LEU A 123 -12.04 -4.03 -19.41
N ILE A 124 -11.05 -3.15 -19.27
CA ILE A 124 -11.11 -1.99 -18.38
C ILE A 124 -12.33 -1.12 -18.71
N GLU A 125 -12.51 -0.72 -19.97
CA GLU A 125 -13.62 0.15 -20.35
C GLU A 125 -14.97 -0.47 -20.00
N ARG A 126 -15.16 -1.77 -20.28
CA ARG A 126 -16.40 -2.49 -19.93
C ARG A 126 -16.68 -2.47 -18.43
N ILE A 127 -15.65 -2.66 -17.60
CA ILE A 127 -15.77 -2.55 -16.14
C ILE A 127 -16.19 -1.14 -15.76
N LYS A 128 -15.54 -0.10 -16.31
CA LYS A 128 -15.82 1.31 -15.95
C LYS A 128 -17.20 1.81 -16.39
N THR A 129 -17.80 1.18 -17.41
CA THR A 129 -19.15 1.47 -17.90
C THR A 129 -20.25 0.65 -17.20
N THR A 130 -19.91 -0.26 -16.29
CA THR A 130 -20.91 -1.05 -15.54
C THR A 130 -21.75 -0.13 -14.64
N PRO A 131 -23.07 -0.42 -14.43
CA PRO A 131 -23.89 0.34 -13.50
C PRO A 131 -23.26 0.45 -12.10
N ARG A 132 -23.32 1.66 -11.54
CA ARG A 132 -22.70 2.00 -10.26
C ARG A 132 -23.77 1.98 -9.16
N GLN A 133 -23.36 1.69 -7.93
CA GLN A 133 -24.23 1.89 -6.78
C GLN A 133 -24.48 3.40 -6.55
N PRO A 134 -25.63 3.78 -5.97
CA PRO A 134 -25.88 5.17 -5.58
C PRO A 134 -24.73 5.75 -4.74
N GLY A 135 -24.30 6.98 -5.05
CA GLY A 135 -23.20 7.65 -4.36
C GLY A 135 -21.78 7.22 -4.77
N ILE A 136 -21.63 6.34 -5.76
CA ILE A 136 -20.33 5.96 -6.32
C ILE A 136 -20.10 6.64 -7.67
N ASP A 137 -19.20 7.63 -7.69
CA ASP A 137 -18.90 8.43 -8.89
C ASP A 137 -18.17 7.64 -9.96
N GLU A 138 -17.27 6.72 -9.59
CA GLU A 138 -16.48 5.93 -10.54
C GLU A 138 -16.15 4.53 -10.00
N ILE A 139 -16.09 3.56 -10.92
CA ILE A 139 -15.45 2.27 -10.64
C ILE A 139 -13.95 2.45 -10.87
N ARG A 140 -13.16 2.29 -9.81
CA ARG A 140 -11.71 2.42 -9.85
C ARG A 140 -11.05 1.09 -10.19
N ILE A 141 -10.15 1.12 -11.16
CA ILE A 141 -9.28 0.00 -11.50
C ILE A 141 -8.08 0.00 -10.53
N PRO A 142 -7.51 -1.18 -10.17
CA PRO A 142 -6.26 -1.23 -9.43
C PRO A 142 -5.20 -0.28 -10.02
N SER A 143 -4.37 0.31 -9.16
CA SER A 143 -3.36 1.34 -9.45
C SER A 143 -3.83 2.75 -9.86
N GLU A 144 -5.07 2.97 -10.28
CA GLU A 144 -5.51 4.32 -10.73
C GLU A 144 -5.34 5.39 -9.64
N ARG A 145 -5.66 5.06 -8.39
CA ARG A 145 -5.44 5.96 -7.24
C ARG A 145 -3.95 6.32 -7.10
N ALA A 146 -3.07 5.34 -7.21
CA ALA A 146 -1.63 5.54 -7.04
C ALA A 146 -1.05 6.38 -8.18
N PHE A 147 -1.48 6.15 -9.43
CA PHE A 147 -1.05 6.97 -10.57
C PHE A 147 -1.53 8.42 -10.47
N ARG A 148 -2.79 8.66 -10.11
CA ARG A 148 -3.28 10.03 -9.85
C ARG A 148 -2.51 10.70 -8.72
N SER A 149 -2.21 9.96 -7.64
CA SER A 149 -1.40 10.46 -6.53
C SER A 149 0.01 10.84 -6.98
N ARG A 150 0.63 10.05 -7.85
CA ARG A 150 1.95 10.33 -8.43
C ARG A 150 1.93 11.56 -9.34
N GLU A 151 0.96 11.67 -10.25
CA GLU A 151 0.80 12.83 -11.12
C GLU A 151 0.55 14.12 -10.34
N ARG A 152 -0.23 14.03 -9.25
CA ARG A 152 -0.43 15.13 -8.32
C ARG A 152 0.87 15.50 -7.62
N ALA A 153 1.57 14.52 -7.05
CA ALA A 153 2.83 14.75 -6.35
C ALA A 153 3.93 15.35 -7.24
N LEU A 154 3.98 14.97 -8.52
CA LEU A 154 4.92 15.55 -9.50
C LEU A 154 4.63 17.03 -9.79
N ARG A 155 3.37 17.47 -9.64
CA ARG A 155 2.97 18.87 -9.87
C ARG A 155 2.98 19.72 -8.61
N GLU A 156 2.51 19.17 -7.51
CA GLU A 156 2.25 19.89 -6.25
C GLU A 156 3.29 19.61 -5.16
N GLY A 157 4.18 18.64 -5.37
CA GLY A 157 5.11 18.15 -4.35
C GLY A 157 4.49 17.06 -3.46
N LEU A 158 5.30 16.51 -2.55
CA LEU A 158 4.89 15.48 -1.59
C LEU A 158 4.43 16.12 -0.28
N SER A 159 3.25 15.73 0.20
CA SER A 159 2.84 16.01 1.58
C SER A 159 3.43 14.95 2.50
N VAL A 160 4.21 15.38 3.49
CA VAL A 160 4.87 14.51 4.47
C VAL A 160 4.55 15.05 5.85
N ASP A 161 4.18 14.16 6.77
CA ASP A 161 3.95 14.52 8.16
C ASP A 161 5.19 15.20 8.77
N ARG A 162 4.97 16.22 9.59
CA ARG A 162 6.06 17.05 10.12
C ARG A 162 7.02 16.24 10.99
N LEU A 163 6.51 15.31 11.80
CA LEU A 163 7.35 14.45 12.65
C LEU A 163 8.25 13.56 11.80
N VAL A 164 7.73 13.04 10.68
CA VAL A 164 8.51 12.25 9.72
C VAL A 164 9.58 13.12 9.05
N PHE A 165 9.21 14.32 8.61
CA PHE A 165 10.14 15.27 7.99
C PHE A 165 11.31 15.63 8.94
N ASP A 166 10.99 16.04 10.16
CA ASP A 166 11.99 16.44 11.16
C ASP A 166 12.89 15.26 11.57
N ALA A 167 12.39 14.02 11.54
CA ALA A 167 13.21 12.82 11.76
C ALA A 167 14.12 12.46 10.58
N LEU A 168 13.75 12.82 9.35
CA LEU A 168 14.51 12.51 8.13
C LEU A 168 15.63 13.53 7.85
N VAL A 169 15.39 14.81 8.10
CA VAL A 169 16.33 15.91 7.77
C VAL A 169 17.73 15.70 8.36
N PRO A 170 17.90 15.39 9.67
CA PRO A 170 19.24 15.17 10.24
C PRO A 170 19.99 14.01 9.58
N ARG A 171 19.28 12.93 9.22
CA ARG A 171 19.86 11.74 8.58
C ARG A 171 20.31 12.01 7.15
N MET A 172 19.55 12.83 6.41
CA MET A 172 19.92 13.25 5.06
C MET A 172 21.18 14.10 5.06
N ILE A 173 21.28 15.05 6.00
CA ILE A 173 22.46 15.92 6.14
C ILE A 173 23.70 15.09 6.47
N ALA A 174 23.63 14.20 7.47
CA ALA A 174 24.74 13.34 7.87
C ALA A 174 25.25 12.44 6.72
N LYS A 175 24.34 11.89 5.90
CA LYS A 175 24.69 11.04 4.76
C LYS A 175 25.28 11.84 3.58
N SER A 176 24.87 13.10 3.39
CA SER A 176 25.47 14.00 2.40
C SER A 176 26.92 14.34 2.74
N SER A 177 27.20 14.56 4.03
CA SER A 177 28.55 14.84 4.55
C SER A 177 29.50 13.63 4.42
N SER A 178 29.01 12.40 4.60
CA SER A 178 29.84 11.19 4.46
C SER A 178 30.09 10.78 3.00
N MET A 179 29.22 11.18 2.06
CA MET A 179 29.36 10.89 0.63
C MET A 179 30.12 11.97 -0.17
N GLY A 180 30.64 13.02 0.47
CA GLY A 180 31.44 14.06 -0.18
C GLY A 180 30.71 14.83 -1.29
N LYS A 181 29.37 14.76 -1.35
CA LYS A 181 28.55 15.46 -2.35
C LYS A 181 27.77 16.56 -1.65
N THR A 182 28.03 17.80 -2.04
CA THR A 182 27.16 18.93 -1.75
C THR A 182 25.88 18.77 -2.55
N ILE A 183 24.82 18.24 -1.94
CA ILE A 183 23.50 18.28 -2.56
C ILE A 183 23.00 19.71 -2.41
N THR A 184 23.11 20.50 -3.48
CA THR A 184 22.41 21.79 -3.59
C THR A 184 20.92 21.51 -3.46
N MET A 185 20.29 21.95 -2.37
CA MET A 185 18.83 21.97 -2.19
C MET A 185 18.22 22.93 -3.22
N SER A 186 18.12 22.51 -4.47
CA SER A 186 17.37 23.24 -5.48
C SER A 186 16.02 22.57 -5.69
N ALA A 187 14.95 23.31 -5.37
CA ALA A 187 13.55 23.04 -5.65
C ALA A 187 12.89 21.86 -4.90
N VAL A 188 12.67 22.03 -3.60
CA VAL A 188 11.43 21.54 -2.98
C VAL A 188 10.62 22.78 -2.60
N LEU A 189 9.80 23.28 -3.53
CA LEU A 189 8.77 24.26 -3.21
C LEU A 189 7.68 23.53 -2.42
N MET A 190 7.87 23.41 -1.10
CA MET A 190 6.92 22.76 -0.21
C MET A 190 5.92 23.80 0.27
N VAL A 191 4.66 23.67 -0.15
CA VAL A 191 3.57 24.47 0.43
C VAL A 191 3.25 23.91 1.80
N LEU A 192 3.77 24.56 2.84
CA LEU A 192 3.39 24.29 4.22
C LEU A 192 1.98 24.86 4.44
N HIS A 193 0.97 23.99 4.52
CA HIS A 193 -0.35 24.38 5.02
C HIS A 193 -0.42 23.99 6.51
N SER A 194 -0.34 24.99 7.39
CA SER A 194 -0.64 24.82 8.82
C SER A 194 -2.16 24.90 9.02
N PRO A 195 -2.80 23.96 9.73
CA PRO A 195 -4.15 24.15 10.21
C PRO A 195 -4.09 24.94 11.52
N SER A 196 -4.11 26.27 11.45
CA SER A 196 -4.40 27.08 12.64
C SER A 196 -5.90 27.05 12.90
N MET A 197 -6.27 26.54 14.06
CA MET A 197 -7.57 26.70 14.70
C MET A 197 -8.16 28.11 14.49
N SER A 198 -9.43 28.18 14.09
CA SER A 198 -10.32 29.23 14.59
C SER A 198 -11.53 28.56 15.23
N ARG A 199 -11.64 28.69 16.55
CA ARG A 199 -12.94 28.66 17.23
C ARG A 199 -13.54 30.03 17.03
N GLY A 200 -14.72 30.08 16.42
CA GLY A 200 -15.52 31.29 16.25
C GLY A 200 -16.92 30.90 15.83
N SER A 201 -17.80 30.87 16.83
CA SER A 201 -19.26 30.76 16.75
C SER A 201 -19.91 31.31 15.48
N PHE A 202 -20.80 30.55 14.86
CA PHE A 202 -22.10 31.07 14.43
C PHE A 202 -23.17 29.98 14.59
N LEU A 203 -24.15 30.31 15.43
CA LEU A 203 -25.43 29.64 15.57
C LEU A 203 -26.29 29.93 14.33
N ASP A 204 -27.16 28.96 14.07
CA ASP A 204 -28.58 29.11 13.74
C ASP A 204 -29.13 29.03 12.30
N LEU A 205 -30.20 28.23 12.24
CA LEU A 205 -31.40 28.26 11.39
C LEU A 205 -31.33 27.81 9.92
N GLY A 206 -31.76 26.56 9.70
CA GLY A 206 -33.12 26.27 9.20
C GLY A 206 -33.46 26.64 7.75
N ALA A 207 -33.60 25.61 6.92
CA ALA A 207 -34.74 25.28 6.05
C ALA A 207 -34.38 24.05 5.19
#